data_AF-A0A081B0G9-F1
#
_entry.id   AF-A0A081B0G9-F1
#
_cell.length_a   1.000
_cell.length_b   1.000
_cell.length_c   1.000
_cell.angle_alpha   90.00
_cell.angle_beta   90.00
_cell.angle_gamma   90.00
#
_symmetry.space_group_name_H-M   'P 1'
#
loop_
_entity.id
_entity.type
_entity.pdbx_description
1 polymer ?
#
loop_
_entity_poly.entity_id
_entity_poly.type
_entity_poly.pdbx_seq_one_letter_code
_entity_poly.pdbx_strand_id
1 'polypeptide(L)'
;MGNLMFAGALATGKCSLDSSSTWVGMAGPMIGSMASDFVQESCSGETNIMWEEIGDITGRCPPNTGLKSLAYENGNHSTPSMNKEYEAAQMAYRENVAALMCGRSYSGLVSKYQAKFWALGHSIPHKSKENDGMVEFQSCAHGFPESKFGDNYRDRFYKTKLNHYDMQFLAGDSVMNEDKMPVKWFECLL
;
A
#
# COMPACT_ATOMS: atom_id res chain seq x y z
N MET A 1 -1.30 -2.58 -4.97
CA MET A 1 -1.73 -2.33 -6.37
C MET A 1 -3.23 -2.60 -6.59
N GLY A 2 -3.78 -3.73 -6.15
CA GLY A 2 -5.16 -4.14 -6.47
C GLY A 2 -6.24 -3.07 -6.24
N ASN A 3 -6.20 -2.35 -5.11
CA ASN A 3 -7.15 -1.26 -4.86
C ASN A 3 -7.13 -0.18 -5.95
N LEU A 4 -5.94 0.29 -6.34
CA LEU A 4 -5.79 1.34 -7.34
C LEU A 4 -6.24 0.86 -8.73
N MET A 5 -5.91 -0.40 -9.07
CA MET A 5 -6.36 -1.00 -10.33
C MET A 5 -7.88 -1.10 -10.41
N PHE A 6 -8.52 -1.57 -9.33
CA PHE A 6 -9.97 -1.71 -9.29
C PHE A 6 -10.67 -0.35 -9.24
N ALA A 7 -10.16 0.59 -8.44
CA ALA A 7 -10.59 1.98 -8.41
C ALA A 7 -10.55 2.62 -9.80
N GLY A 8 -9.44 2.48 -10.52
CA GLY A 8 -9.31 3.00 -11.88
C GLY A 8 -10.27 2.34 -12.88
N ALA A 9 -10.53 1.03 -12.74
CA ALA A 9 -11.50 0.33 -13.57
C ALA A 9 -12.93 0.82 -13.34
N LEU A 10 -13.32 1.08 -12.09
CA LEU A 10 -14.61 1.70 -11.76
C LEU A 10 -14.69 3.13 -12.28
N ALA A 11 -13.67 3.95 -12.01
CA ALA A 11 -13.64 5.36 -12.40
C ALA A 11 -13.68 5.58 -13.93
N THR A 12 -13.19 4.60 -14.70
CA THR A 12 -13.20 4.64 -16.18
C THR A 12 -14.35 3.84 -16.81
N GLY A 13 -15.26 3.28 -16.01
CA GLY A 13 -16.39 2.50 -16.49
C GLY A 13 -16.00 1.17 -17.15
N LYS A 14 -14.79 0.66 -16.92
CA LYS A 14 -14.37 -0.67 -17.39
C LYS A 14 -15.07 -1.80 -16.64
N CYS A 15 -15.52 -1.53 -15.43
CA CYS A 15 -16.37 -2.41 -14.65
C CYS A 15 -17.33 -1.60 -13.76
N SER A 16 -18.26 -2.30 -13.13
CA SER A 16 -19.12 -1.77 -12.06
C SER A 16 -19.18 -2.80 -10.93
N LEU A 17 -19.50 -2.32 -9.73
CA LEU A 17 -19.73 -3.17 -8.57
C LEU A 17 -21.23 -3.52 -8.52
N ASP A 18 -21.57 -4.81 -8.47
CA ASP A 18 -22.97 -5.21 -8.26
C ASP A 18 -23.42 -4.81 -6.85
N SER A 19 -24.71 -4.51 -6.69
CA SER A 19 -25.33 -4.23 -5.39
C SER A 19 -25.12 -5.31 -4.32
N SER A 20 -24.86 -6.56 -4.71
CA SER A 20 -24.57 -7.67 -3.78
C SER A 20 -23.09 -7.81 -3.42
N SER A 21 -22.22 -6.92 -3.92
CA SER A 21 -20.77 -7.01 -3.74
C SER A 21 -20.27 -6.02 -2.70
N THR A 22 -19.24 -6.42 -1.95
CA THR A 22 -18.59 -5.59 -0.93
C THR A 22 -17.11 -5.46 -1.25
N TRP A 23 -16.59 -4.22 -1.28
CA TRP A 23 -15.15 -3.99 -1.45
C TRP A 23 -14.47 -3.86 -0.09
N VAL A 24 -13.60 -4.84 0.20
CA VAL A 24 -12.65 -4.82 1.32
C VAL A 24 -11.25 -4.47 0.79
N GLY A 25 -10.71 -3.33 1.23
CA GLY A 25 -9.40 -2.83 0.81
C GLY A 25 -8.28 -3.19 1.79
N MET A 26 -7.09 -3.48 1.26
CA MET A 26 -5.87 -3.68 2.06
C MET A 26 -4.65 -3.04 1.38
N ALA A 27 -3.86 -2.26 2.12
CA ALA A 27 -2.52 -1.77 1.71
C ALA A 27 -2.46 -1.12 0.30
N GLY A 28 -3.51 -0.41 -0.11
CA GLY A 28 -3.58 0.23 -1.43
C GLY A 28 -2.71 1.50 -1.51
N PRO A 29 -1.93 1.73 -2.58
CA PRO A 29 -1.21 2.98 -2.75
C PRO A 29 -2.08 4.05 -3.43
N MET A 30 -3.09 4.60 -2.75
CA MET A 30 -4.08 5.48 -3.39
C MET A 30 -3.56 6.89 -3.73
N ILE A 31 -2.38 7.26 -3.26
CA ILE A 31 -1.61 8.44 -3.73
C ILE A 31 -0.21 8.03 -4.24
N GLY A 32 -0.05 6.77 -4.62
CA GLY A 32 1.24 6.19 -4.99
C GLY A 32 2.07 5.69 -3.81
N SER A 33 3.34 5.40 -4.06
CA SER A 33 4.24 4.74 -3.12
C SER A 33 5.66 5.28 -3.28
N MET A 34 6.30 5.70 -2.18
CA MET A 34 7.70 6.10 -2.23
C MET A 34 8.63 4.93 -2.59
N ALA A 35 8.19 3.68 -2.40
CA ALA A 35 8.95 2.52 -2.89
C ALA A 35 9.00 2.46 -4.42
N SER A 36 7.96 2.96 -5.11
CA SER A 36 7.97 3.11 -6.56
C SER A 36 8.97 4.17 -7.01
N ASP A 37 8.91 5.35 -6.40
CA ASP A 37 9.82 6.45 -6.69
C ASP A 37 11.26 6.03 -6.42
N PHE A 38 11.53 5.42 -5.26
CA PHE A 38 12.86 4.90 -4.91
C PHE A 38 13.41 3.92 -5.95
N VAL A 39 12.60 2.99 -6.47
CA VAL A 39 13.07 2.07 -7.53
C VAL A 39 13.34 2.82 -8.83
N GLN A 40 12.53 3.83 -9.18
CA GLN A 40 12.75 4.63 -10.38
C GLN A 40 14.06 5.42 -10.29
N GLU A 41 14.31 6.06 -9.14
CA GLU A 41 15.54 6.78 -8.82
C GLU A 41 16.76 5.83 -8.78
N SER A 42 16.63 4.65 -8.16
CA SER A 42 17.73 3.67 -8.15
C SER A 42 18.11 3.22 -9.55
N CYS A 43 17.13 2.95 -10.41
CA CYS A 43 17.42 2.53 -11.77
C CYS A 43 17.91 3.67 -12.69
N SER A 44 17.76 4.94 -12.29
CA SER A 44 18.35 6.10 -12.98
C SER A 44 19.74 6.48 -12.44
N GLY A 45 20.25 5.78 -11.41
CA GLY A 45 21.54 6.10 -10.79
C GLY A 45 21.48 7.27 -9.81
N GLU A 46 20.30 7.57 -9.28
CA GLU A 46 20.02 8.74 -8.42
C GLU A 46 19.96 8.38 -6.93
N THR A 47 20.34 7.14 -6.53
CA THR A 47 20.30 6.68 -5.13
C THR A 47 21.69 6.25 -4.62
N ASN A 48 21.77 5.15 -3.86
CA ASN A 48 23.03 4.61 -3.35
C ASN A 48 23.42 3.36 -4.16
N ILE A 49 24.70 3.24 -4.51
CA ILE A 49 25.32 2.16 -5.32
C ILE A 49 24.80 0.76 -4.92
N MET A 50 24.64 0.51 -3.62
CA MET A 50 24.14 -0.79 -3.12
C MET A 50 22.74 -1.16 -3.68
N TRP A 51 21.83 -0.18 -3.80
CA TRP A 51 20.47 -0.43 -4.29
C TRP A 51 20.38 -0.44 -5.82
N GLU A 52 21.27 0.28 -6.49
CA GLU A 52 21.44 0.24 -7.94
C GLU A 52 21.88 -1.18 -8.36
N GLU A 53 22.92 -1.71 -7.70
CA GLU A 53 23.41 -3.07 -7.91
C GLU A 53 22.36 -4.14 -7.54
N ILE A 54 21.63 -3.97 -6.42
CA ILE A 54 20.54 -4.89 -6.05
C ILE A 54 19.38 -4.81 -7.07
N GLY A 55 19.06 -3.63 -7.60
CA GLY A 55 18.03 -3.44 -8.62
C GLY A 55 18.34 -4.20 -9.90
N ASP A 56 19.59 -4.15 -10.36
CA ASP A 56 20.08 -4.87 -11.52
C ASP A 56 20.11 -6.38 -11.28
N ILE A 57 20.60 -6.82 -10.12
CA ILE A 57 20.71 -8.25 -9.77
C ILE A 57 19.32 -8.89 -9.56
N THR A 58 18.37 -8.14 -8.99
CA THR A 58 17.00 -8.65 -8.73
C THR A 58 16.07 -8.51 -9.93
N GLY A 59 16.55 -7.96 -11.05
CA GLY A 59 15.75 -7.74 -12.26
C GLY A 59 14.65 -6.69 -12.06
N ARG A 60 14.84 -5.76 -11.12
CA ARG A 60 13.92 -4.65 -10.85
C ARG A 60 14.20 -3.45 -11.75
N CYS A 61 15.41 -3.38 -12.30
CA CYS A 61 15.82 -2.39 -13.29
C CYS A 61 15.84 -2.98 -14.71
N PRO A 62 15.36 -2.24 -15.73
CA PRO A 62 14.65 -0.96 -15.62
C PRO A 62 13.26 -1.13 -14.98
N PRO A 63 12.71 -0.07 -14.34
CA PRO A 63 11.42 -0.16 -13.68
C PRO A 63 10.33 -0.44 -14.72
N ASN A 64 9.56 -1.50 -14.48
CA ASN A 64 8.47 -1.89 -15.38
C ASN A 64 7.30 -0.90 -15.29
N THR A 65 6.36 -1.01 -16.23
CA THR A 65 5.18 -0.14 -16.32
C THR A 65 4.35 -0.15 -15.03
N GLY A 66 4.26 -1.30 -14.36
CA GLY A 66 3.51 -1.44 -13.11
C GLY A 66 4.14 -0.66 -11.95
N LEU A 67 5.46 -0.63 -11.86
CA LEU A 67 6.16 0.23 -10.89
C LEU A 67 5.94 1.70 -11.26
N LYS A 68 6.24 2.10 -12.50
CA LYS A 68 6.05 3.49 -12.95
C LYS A 68 4.63 4.03 -12.71
N SER A 69 3.61 3.18 -12.84
CA SER A 69 2.20 3.56 -12.58
C SER A 69 1.86 3.81 -11.10
N LEU A 70 2.79 3.60 -10.17
CA LEU A 70 2.62 3.81 -8.73
C LEU A 70 3.45 4.98 -8.21
N ALA A 71 3.97 5.82 -9.11
CA ALA A 71 4.69 7.02 -8.73
C ALA A 71 3.86 7.85 -7.75
N TYR A 72 4.54 8.47 -6.78
CA TYR A 72 3.87 9.24 -5.75
C TYR A 72 3.14 10.44 -6.39
N GLU A 73 1.87 10.62 -6.06
CA GLU A 73 1.04 11.69 -6.61
C GLU A 73 1.64 13.07 -6.34
N ASN A 74 1.71 13.92 -7.37
CA ASN A 74 2.41 15.21 -7.34
C ASN A 74 3.91 15.12 -6.98
N GLY A 75 4.51 13.93 -7.08
CA GLY A 75 5.95 13.70 -6.97
C GLY A 75 6.70 13.81 -8.30
N ASN A 76 8.02 13.67 -8.25
CA ASN A 76 8.93 13.86 -9.39
C ASN A 76 8.68 12.90 -10.56
N HIS A 77 8.19 11.70 -10.27
CA HIS A 77 7.88 10.68 -11.28
C HIS A 77 6.41 10.64 -11.71
N SER A 78 5.58 11.52 -11.15
CA SER A 78 4.18 11.66 -11.54
C SER A 78 4.01 12.65 -12.69
N THR A 79 2.88 12.55 -13.40
CA THR A 79 2.50 13.51 -14.43
C THR A 79 1.13 14.11 -14.10
N PRO A 80 0.76 15.28 -14.65
CA PRO A 80 -0.57 15.83 -14.47
C PRO A 80 -1.70 14.87 -14.88
N SER A 81 -1.49 14.05 -15.92
CA SER A 81 -2.46 13.01 -16.32
C SER A 81 -2.61 11.94 -15.26
N MET A 82 -1.49 11.45 -14.72
CA MET A 82 -1.48 10.45 -13.66
C MET A 82 -2.14 10.97 -12.38
N ASN A 83 -1.92 12.24 -12.02
CA ASN A 83 -2.57 12.84 -10.85
C ASN A 83 -4.10 12.93 -11.04
N LYS A 84 -4.55 13.29 -12.26
CA LYS A 84 -6.00 13.27 -12.58
C LYS A 84 -6.58 11.84 -12.53
N GLU A 85 -5.81 10.83 -12.93
CA GLU A 85 -6.22 9.42 -12.82
C GLU A 85 -6.29 8.97 -11.36
N TYR A 86 -5.34 9.40 -10.52
CA TYR A 86 -5.39 9.21 -9.07
C TYR A 86 -6.65 9.85 -8.47
N GLU A 87 -6.92 11.12 -8.75
CA GLU A 87 -8.12 11.82 -8.26
C GLU A 87 -9.39 11.02 -8.59
N ALA A 88 -9.55 10.58 -9.84
CA ALA A 88 -10.71 9.80 -10.27
C ALA A 88 -10.81 8.44 -9.55
N ALA A 89 -9.69 7.72 -9.43
CA ALA A 89 -9.62 6.45 -8.71
C ALA A 89 -9.95 6.63 -7.21
N GLN A 90 -9.43 7.68 -6.58
CA GLN A 90 -9.71 8.01 -5.18
C GLN A 90 -11.19 8.28 -4.93
N MET A 91 -11.90 8.87 -5.90
CA MET A 91 -13.37 9.05 -5.81
C MET A 91 -14.08 7.70 -5.78
N ALA A 92 -13.76 6.80 -6.72
CA ALA A 92 -14.35 5.46 -6.73
C ALA A 92 -14.02 4.68 -5.45
N TYR A 93 -12.78 4.81 -4.96
CA TYR A 93 -12.31 4.16 -3.74
C TYR A 93 -13.09 4.61 -2.50
N ARG A 94 -13.19 5.93 -2.26
CA ARG A 94 -13.87 6.46 -1.07
C ARG A 94 -15.39 6.19 -1.06
N GLU A 95 -16.00 6.08 -2.24
CA GLU A 95 -17.44 5.85 -2.39
C GLU A 95 -17.83 4.38 -2.20
N ASN A 96 -16.92 3.43 -2.49
CA ASN A 96 -17.26 2.02 -2.58
C ASN A 96 -16.59 1.12 -1.52
N VAL A 97 -15.49 1.55 -0.89
CA VAL A 97 -14.80 0.74 0.12
C VAL A 97 -15.61 0.69 1.41
N ALA A 98 -15.96 -0.53 1.82
CA ALA A 98 -16.72 -0.77 3.03
C ALA A 98 -15.82 -0.97 4.26
N ALA A 99 -14.68 -1.65 4.08
CA ALA A 99 -13.71 -1.95 5.13
C ALA A 99 -12.28 -1.82 4.60
N LEU A 100 -11.35 -1.40 5.46
CA LEU A 100 -10.01 -1.05 5.03
C LEU A 100 -8.95 -1.35 6.09
N MET A 101 -7.94 -2.13 5.72
CA MET A 101 -6.73 -2.35 6.52
C MET A 101 -5.55 -1.56 5.95
N CYS A 102 -4.94 -0.72 6.78
CA CYS A 102 -3.77 0.08 6.41
C CYS A 102 -2.65 -0.06 7.45
N GLY A 103 -1.46 -0.43 6.98
CA GLY A 103 -0.27 -0.52 7.82
C GLY A 103 0.32 0.85 8.14
N ARG A 104 0.60 1.08 9.42
CA ARG A 104 1.33 2.24 9.95
C ARG A 104 2.73 1.91 10.44
N SER A 105 3.17 0.66 10.32
CA SER A 105 4.51 0.25 10.72
C SER A 105 5.00 -0.96 9.94
N TYR A 106 6.23 -0.88 9.45
CA TYR A 106 6.96 -1.98 8.82
C TYR A 106 7.47 -3.04 9.83
N SER A 107 7.15 -2.91 11.12
CA SER A 107 7.63 -3.85 12.16
C SER A 107 7.13 -5.28 11.91
N GLY A 108 5.86 -5.43 11.51
CA GLY A 108 5.26 -6.67 11.01
C GLY A 108 5.22 -7.86 11.97
N LEU A 109 4.78 -9.00 11.45
CA LEU A 109 4.79 -10.29 12.14
C LEU A 109 6.20 -10.88 12.17
N VAL A 110 6.45 -11.74 13.16
CA VAL A 110 7.66 -12.58 13.17
C VAL A 110 7.51 -13.61 12.05
N SER A 111 8.23 -13.39 10.95
CA SER A 111 8.17 -14.22 9.76
C SER A 111 9.46 -14.09 8.94
N LYS A 112 9.64 -14.96 7.95
CA LYS A 112 10.76 -14.87 6.99
C LYS A 112 10.76 -13.58 6.15
N TYR A 113 9.67 -12.81 6.16
CA TYR A 113 9.53 -11.57 5.39
C TYR A 113 9.94 -10.33 6.18
N GLN A 114 9.98 -10.41 7.51
CA GLN A 114 10.11 -9.26 8.40
C GLN A 114 11.37 -8.42 8.13
N ALA A 115 12.53 -9.07 8.04
CA ALA A 115 13.81 -8.39 7.86
C ALA A 115 13.85 -7.54 6.57
N LYS A 116 13.18 -7.99 5.50
CA LYS A 116 13.06 -7.25 4.25
C LYS A 116 12.32 -5.93 4.47
N PHE A 117 11.19 -5.94 5.17
CA PHE A 117 10.41 -4.72 5.42
C PHE A 117 11.09 -3.77 6.41
N TRP A 118 11.92 -4.29 7.32
CA TRP A 118 12.78 -3.44 8.14
C TRP A 118 13.81 -2.69 7.30
N ALA A 119 14.47 -3.38 6.35
CA ALA A 119 15.42 -2.75 5.45
C ALA A 119 14.74 -1.70 4.56
N LEU A 120 13.58 -2.04 3.98
CA LEU A 120 12.82 -1.12 3.12
C LEU A 120 12.30 0.09 3.89
N GLY A 121 11.64 -0.11 5.02
CA GLY A 121 11.11 0.98 5.84
C GLY A 121 12.19 1.91 6.43
N HIS A 122 13.43 1.43 6.55
CA HIS A 122 14.57 2.26 6.95
C HIS A 122 15.26 2.99 5.77
N SER A 123 15.30 2.35 4.61
CA SER A 123 16.10 2.83 3.46
C SER A 123 15.30 3.73 2.51
N ILE A 124 14.01 3.44 2.33
CA ILE A 124 13.15 4.23 1.45
C ILE A 124 12.85 5.57 2.13
N PRO A 125 13.00 6.70 1.43
CA PRO A 125 12.69 8.03 1.96
C PRO A 125 11.17 8.27 1.99
N HIS A 126 10.46 7.51 2.82
CA HIS A 126 9.01 7.64 3.01
C HIS A 126 8.64 9.05 3.48
N LYS A 127 7.51 9.57 2.97
CA LYS A 127 7.00 10.91 3.38
C LYS A 127 6.46 10.92 4.82
N SER A 128 6.28 9.75 5.42
CA SER A 128 5.78 9.55 6.78
C SER A 128 6.50 8.39 7.45
N LYS A 129 6.69 8.49 8.77
CA LYS A 129 7.14 7.36 9.59
C LYS A 129 6.08 6.26 9.70
N GLU A 130 4.83 6.58 9.39
CA GLU A 130 3.74 5.61 9.33
C GLU A 130 3.68 4.98 7.95
N ASN A 131 4.36 3.85 7.77
CA ASN A 131 4.36 3.09 6.54
C ASN A 131 4.50 1.59 6.83
N ASP A 132 4.05 0.75 5.90
CA ASP A 132 4.15 -0.70 5.97
C ASP A 132 5.45 -1.27 5.34
N GLY A 133 6.40 -0.39 5.02
CA GLY A 133 7.65 -0.66 4.31
C GLY A 133 7.54 -0.55 2.79
N MET A 134 6.34 -0.29 2.25
CA MET A 134 6.12 -0.02 0.82
C MET A 134 5.18 1.16 0.60
N VAL A 135 4.12 1.25 1.40
CA VAL A 135 3.03 2.22 1.27
C VAL A 135 2.85 2.93 2.60
N GLU A 136 2.80 4.25 2.55
CA GLU A 136 2.46 5.08 3.70
C GLU A 136 1.00 4.87 4.12
N PHE A 137 0.73 4.92 5.43
CA PHE A 137 -0.62 4.84 5.97
C PHE A 137 -1.55 5.85 5.29
N GLN A 138 -1.07 7.08 5.08
CA GLN A 138 -1.81 8.17 4.44
C GLN A 138 -2.14 7.88 2.97
N SER A 139 -1.31 7.08 2.28
CA SER A 139 -1.60 6.62 0.91
C SER A 139 -2.68 5.55 0.91
N CYS A 140 -2.66 4.64 1.88
CA CYS A 140 -3.69 3.61 2.00
C CYS A 140 -5.04 4.14 2.47
N ALA A 141 -5.03 5.00 3.48
CA ALA A 141 -6.21 5.59 4.09
C ALA A 141 -6.78 6.78 3.28
N HIS A 142 -6.26 7.06 2.09
CA HIS A 142 -6.62 8.26 1.35
C HIS A 142 -8.14 8.33 1.11
N GLY A 143 -8.73 9.51 1.40
CA GLY A 143 -10.18 9.72 1.33
C GLY A 143 -10.95 9.31 2.59
N PHE A 144 -10.30 8.69 3.58
CA PHE A 144 -10.90 8.34 4.86
C PHE A 144 -10.21 9.12 6.00
N PRO A 145 -10.96 9.81 6.88
CA PRO A 145 -10.35 10.49 8.02
C PRO A 145 -9.76 9.45 8.99
N GLU A 146 -8.59 9.75 9.53
CA GLU A 146 -7.88 8.85 10.45
C GLU A 146 -8.72 8.49 11.69
N SER A 147 -9.63 9.37 12.12
CA SER A 147 -10.56 9.11 13.22
C SER A 147 -11.54 7.96 12.98
N LYS A 148 -11.70 7.49 11.74
CA LYS A 148 -12.46 6.25 11.45
C LYS A 148 -11.67 4.99 11.78
N PHE A 149 -10.35 5.08 11.88
CA PHE A 149 -9.49 3.92 12.08
C PHE A 149 -9.25 3.66 13.56
N GLY A 150 -9.34 2.39 13.95
CA GLY A 150 -8.85 1.89 15.23
C GLY A 150 -7.69 0.92 15.05
N ASP A 151 -7.02 0.57 16.15
CA ASP A 151 -5.87 -0.34 16.17
C ASP A 151 -6.21 -1.74 16.67
N ASN A 152 -7.51 -2.09 16.69
CA ASN A 152 -7.99 -3.44 16.98
C ASN A 152 -8.42 -4.14 15.68
N TYR A 153 -8.15 -5.44 15.57
CA TYR A 153 -8.59 -6.24 14.40
C TYR A 153 -10.12 -6.35 14.26
N ARG A 154 -10.89 -5.93 15.26
CA ARG A 154 -12.35 -5.81 15.17
C ARG A 154 -12.80 -4.51 14.52
N ASP A 155 -11.90 -3.54 14.35
CA ASP A 155 -12.21 -2.27 13.72
C ASP A 155 -12.32 -2.45 12.21
N ARG A 156 -13.45 -2.03 11.65
CA ARG A 156 -13.70 -2.12 10.20
C ARG A 156 -12.66 -1.37 9.38
N PHE A 157 -12.20 -0.25 9.92
CA PHE A 157 -11.06 0.51 9.43
C PHE A 157 -9.91 0.28 10.39
N TYR A 158 -8.96 -0.56 10.00
CA TYR A 158 -7.93 -1.09 10.87
C TYR A 158 -6.56 -0.48 10.55
N LYS A 159 -6.06 0.36 11.46
CA LYS A 159 -4.74 0.98 11.42
C LYS A 159 -3.77 0.08 12.19
N THR A 160 -2.99 -0.69 11.45
CA THR A 160 -2.26 -1.86 11.97
C THR A 160 -0.74 -1.70 11.97
N LYS A 161 -0.01 -2.43 12.81
CA LYS A 161 1.47 -2.55 12.75
C LYS A 161 1.98 -3.68 11.84
N LEU A 162 1.15 -4.16 10.93
CA LEU A 162 1.51 -5.13 9.91
C LEU A 162 2.35 -4.50 8.79
N ASN A 163 3.36 -5.22 8.32
CA ASN A 163 4.08 -4.82 7.10
C ASN A 163 3.27 -5.18 5.85
N HIS A 164 3.76 -4.75 4.68
CA HIS A 164 3.02 -4.91 3.43
C HIS A 164 2.69 -6.36 3.05
N TYR A 165 3.49 -7.35 3.45
CA TYR A 165 3.23 -8.77 3.14
C TYR A 165 2.38 -9.47 4.19
N ASP A 166 2.39 -9.01 5.44
CA ASP A 166 1.54 -9.60 6.45
C ASP A 166 0.05 -9.39 6.11
N MET A 167 -0.29 -8.27 5.45
CA MET A 167 -1.64 -7.97 4.93
C MET A 167 -2.05 -8.81 3.70
N GLN A 168 -1.20 -9.77 3.27
CA GLN A 168 -1.53 -10.81 2.29
C GLN A 168 -1.81 -12.16 2.96
N PHE A 169 -1.92 -12.19 4.30
CA PHE A 169 -2.21 -13.39 5.10
C PHE A 169 -1.13 -14.48 5.06
N LEU A 170 0.07 -14.18 4.56
CA LEU A 170 1.14 -15.17 4.35
C LEU A 170 1.73 -15.73 5.65
N ALA A 171 1.61 -14.99 6.76
CA ALA A 171 2.19 -15.35 8.06
C ALA A 171 1.13 -15.56 9.16
N GLY A 172 -0.16 -15.55 8.82
CA GLY A 172 -1.26 -15.70 9.78
C GLY A 172 -1.42 -14.48 10.69
N ASP A 173 -1.84 -14.73 11.94
CA ASP A 173 -2.04 -13.71 12.97
C ASP A 173 -0.93 -13.72 14.03
N SER A 174 -0.76 -12.59 14.70
CA SER A 174 0.02 -12.54 15.93
C SER A 174 -0.67 -13.31 17.06
N VAL A 175 0.12 -13.98 17.89
CA VAL A 175 -0.37 -14.70 19.08
C VAL A 175 -0.71 -13.75 20.23
N MET A 176 -0.03 -12.60 20.34
CA MET A 176 -0.11 -11.72 21.53
C MET A 176 -0.35 -10.24 21.20
N ASN A 177 -0.51 -9.87 19.93
CA ASN A 177 -0.65 -8.48 19.52
C ASN A 177 -1.87 -8.29 18.62
N GLU A 178 -2.95 -7.72 19.17
CA GLU A 178 -4.19 -7.44 18.43
C GLU A 178 -4.02 -6.37 17.34
N ASP A 179 -2.93 -5.59 17.37
CA ASP A 179 -2.53 -4.64 16.31
C ASP A 179 -1.87 -5.37 15.12
N LYS A 180 -1.79 -6.71 15.15
CA LYS A 180 -1.18 -7.55 14.11
C LYS A 180 -1.98 -8.83 13.85
N MET A 181 -3.29 -8.74 13.60
CA MET A 181 -4.14 -9.91 13.33
C MET A 181 -4.90 -9.77 12.00
N PRO A 182 -4.22 -9.90 10.84
CA PRO A 182 -4.84 -9.67 9.55
C PRO A 182 -5.89 -10.71 9.15
N VAL A 183 -5.69 -11.98 9.52
CA VAL A 183 -6.62 -13.06 9.16
C VAL A 183 -7.90 -12.92 9.97
N LYS A 184 -7.78 -12.80 11.30
CA LYS A 184 -8.93 -12.51 12.16
C LYS A 184 -9.68 -11.24 11.78
N TRP A 185 -8.99 -10.17 11.37
CA TRP A 185 -9.67 -8.97 10.89
C TRP A 185 -10.59 -9.32 9.72
N PHE A 186 -10.09 -10.05 8.72
CA PHE A 186 -10.89 -10.42 7.56
C PHE A 186 -12.02 -11.40 7.92
N GLU A 187 -11.77 -12.38 8.78
CA GLU A 187 -12.79 -13.32 9.27
C GLU A 187 -13.89 -12.62 10.08
N CYS A 188 -13.57 -11.58 10.85
CA CYS A 188 -14.57 -10.82 11.62
C CYS A 188 -15.39 -9.83 10.77
N LEU A 189 -15.00 -9.59 9.52
CA LEU A 189 -15.74 -8.74 8.58
C LEU A 189 -16.84 -9.51 7.82
N LEU A 190 -16.70 -10.83 7.69
CA LEU A 190 -17.60 -11.74 6.97
C LEU A 190 -18.66 -12.34 7.91
#